data_AF-A0A9P1BV14-F1
#
_entry.id   AF-A0A9P1BV14-F1
#
_cell.length_a   1.000
_cell.length_b   1.000
_cell.length_c   1.000
_cell.angle_alpha   90.00
_cell.angle_beta   90.00
_cell.angle_gamma   90.00
#
_symmetry.space_group_name_H-M   'P 1'
#
loop_
_entity.id
_entity.type
_entity.pdbx_description
1 polymer ?
#
loop_
_entity_poly.entity_id
_entity_poly.type
_entity_poly.pdbx_seq_one_letter_code
_entity_poly.pdbx_strand_id
1 'polypeptide(L)'
;MEQNGKTILTPETVSQAIHDEVRDVEVIDVHTHLLPPTHGNLMLWGIDELLTYHYLVSEYFMVAPADLTHEKFFAKSKSEQAALVWKGLFVERSPISEACQGVVTTLHRLGLEKLLAERDLTGIRAWFQKQPLEEHVERIFRLAKVRYAVMTNIPYVEEEAKHWQPEAKPVTSRLRTALRIDNYLKGDWFSISAALKKEGLEENLDGAKEYLRRWAKIYKPEYMMASTPHDWRYPDPAAAASMKPLVKAFAGFGASELLEKVVAPVCEELSLPIALKLGAWRGMSPDLDPCCGGDGVASADLASLQALCAKFPKVKFLVTVLSRGNQHELTVVVQKTRNLHLYGCWWYCNNPSIIEELTKMRTEMLGTAYTAQHSDCRVLEQLLYKWDHSRQIIGEALVPYYLRLLRRGWRLTRDELKRDVQLLLGGSYEAFMAR
;
A
#
# COMPACT_ATOMS: atom_id res chain seq x y z
N MET A 1 -32.03 -11.37 -22.31
CA MET A 1 -33.38 -10.75 -22.31
C MET A 1 -33.28 -9.46 -21.53
N GLU A 2 -33.66 -8.33 -22.13
CA GLU A 2 -33.57 -7.01 -21.49
C GLU A 2 -34.70 -6.83 -20.46
N GLN A 3 -34.38 -6.31 -19.28
CA GLN A 3 -35.38 -5.79 -18.34
C GLN A 3 -35.16 -4.28 -18.26
N ASN A 4 -36.13 -3.48 -18.71
CA ASN A 4 -36.02 -2.01 -18.76
C ASN A 4 -34.76 -1.51 -19.51
N GLY A 5 -34.36 -2.18 -20.61
CA GLY A 5 -33.17 -1.84 -21.39
C GLY A 5 -31.83 -2.24 -20.77
N LYS A 6 -31.84 -3.00 -19.67
CA LYS A 6 -30.61 -3.48 -19.00
C LYS A 6 -30.32 -4.94 -19.35
N THR A 7 -29.04 -5.24 -19.58
CA THR A 7 -28.55 -6.59 -19.84
C THR A 7 -28.62 -7.46 -18.58
N ILE A 8 -29.50 -8.46 -18.59
CA ILE A 8 -29.59 -9.49 -17.55
C ILE A 8 -28.52 -10.56 -17.78
N LEU A 9 -27.78 -10.89 -16.71
CA LEU A 9 -26.74 -11.92 -16.73
C LEU A 9 -27.34 -13.31 -16.43
N THR A 10 -26.83 -14.33 -17.11
CA THR A 10 -27.19 -15.73 -16.89
C THR A 10 -26.00 -16.51 -16.32
N PRO A 11 -26.19 -17.74 -15.80
CA PRO A 11 -25.08 -18.58 -15.34
C PRO A 11 -24.00 -18.79 -16.40
N GLU A 12 -24.35 -18.77 -17.68
CA GLU A 12 -23.43 -18.95 -18.81
C GLU A 12 -22.62 -17.68 -19.10
N THR A 13 -23.19 -16.49 -18.87
CA THR A 13 -22.55 -15.22 -19.24
C THR A 13 -21.87 -14.51 -18.08
N VAL A 14 -22.22 -14.84 -16.83
CA VAL A 14 -21.79 -14.07 -15.65
C VAL A 14 -20.29 -14.13 -15.42
N SER A 15 -19.63 -15.26 -15.70
CA SER A 15 -18.19 -15.40 -15.51
C SER A 15 -17.42 -14.42 -16.41
N GLN A 16 -17.70 -14.44 -17.71
CA GLN A 16 -17.08 -13.51 -18.65
C GLN A 16 -17.41 -12.05 -18.30
N ALA A 17 -18.65 -11.76 -17.90
CA ALA A 17 -19.03 -10.41 -17.49
C ALA A 17 -18.22 -9.93 -16.27
N ILE A 18 -17.99 -10.80 -15.27
CA ILE A 18 -17.15 -10.45 -14.09
C ILE A 18 -15.74 -10.11 -14.55
N HIS A 19 -15.11 -10.97 -15.36
CA HIS A 19 -13.76 -10.71 -15.86
C HIS A 19 -13.69 -9.42 -16.69
N ASP A 20 -14.70 -9.13 -17.50
CA ASP A 20 -14.77 -7.89 -18.26
C ASP A 20 -14.89 -6.67 -17.35
N GLU A 21 -15.85 -6.65 -16.41
CA GLU A 21 -16.03 -5.50 -15.51
C GLU A 21 -14.81 -5.29 -14.61
N VAL A 22 -14.22 -6.37 -14.08
CA VAL A 22 -13.01 -6.30 -13.25
C VAL A 22 -11.80 -5.85 -14.05
N ARG A 23 -11.67 -6.25 -15.33
CA ARG A 23 -10.60 -5.75 -16.21
C ARG A 23 -10.82 -4.28 -16.58
N ASP A 24 -12.06 -3.82 -16.70
CA ASP A 24 -12.38 -2.53 -17.30
C ASP A 24 -12.59 -1.39 -16.32
N VAL A 25 -12.85 -1.67 -15.04
CA VAL A 25 -13.02 -0.63 -14.03
C VAL A 25 -11.73 0.16 -13.78
N GLU A 26 -11.85 1.48 -13.70
CA GLU A 26 -10.76 2.31 -13.16
C GLU A 26 -10.69 2.16 -11.64
N VAL A 27 -9.58 1.62 -11.12
CA VAL A 27 -9.39 1.38 -9.68
C VAL A 27 -8.98 2.64 -8.96
N ILE A 28 -9.18 2.65 -7.65
CA ILE A 28 -8.52 3.57 -6.73
C ILE A 28 -7.46 2.80 -5.97
N ASP A 29 -6.21 3.19 -6.17
CA ASP A 29 -5.10 2.60 -5.44
C ASP A 29 -4.90 3.33 -4.13
N VAL A 30 -5.59 2.84 -3.11
CA VAL A 30 -5.71 3.53 -1.81
C VAL A 30 -4.40 3.63 -1.05
N HIS A 31 -3.31 2.99 -1.50
CA HIS A 31 -2.01 3.11 -0.85
C HIS A 31 -0.82 2.69 -1.73
N THR A 32 0.15 3.59 -1.88
CA THR A 32 1.42 3.40 -2.61
C THR A 32 2.58 4.16 -1.94
N HIS A 33 3.79 3.91 -2.43
CA HIS A 33 5.01 4.67 -2.15
C HIS A 33 5.48 5.45 -3.39
N LEU A 34 4.59 5.70 -4.36
CA LEU A 34 4.90 6.49 -5.53
C LEU A 34 4.98 7.98 -5.16
N LEU A 35 5.80 8.71 -5.90
CA LEU A 35 5.96 10.16 -5.81
C LEU A 35 5.94 10.75 -7.23
N PRO A 36 5.58 12.03 -7.40
CA PRO A 36 5.47 12.62 -8.74
C PRO A 36 6.86 12.88 -9.34
N PRO A 37 6.99 12.99 -10.68
CA PRO A 37 8.25 13.32 -11.36
C PRO A 37 8.97 14.54 -10.79
N THR A 38 8.23 15.52 -10.28
CA THR A 38 8.76 16.75 -9.67
C THR A 38 9.61 16.50 -8.41
N HIS A 39 9.54 15.31 -7.82
CA HIS A 39 10.32 14.88 -6.65
C HIS A 39 11.63 14.17 -7.03
N GLY A 40 12.02 14.18 -8.31
CA GLY A 40 13.34 13.72 -8.77
C GLY A 40 13.62 12.28 -8.38
N ASN A 41 14.76 12.04 -7.71
CA ASN A 41 15.23 10.69 -7.37
C ASN A 41 14.34 9.92 -6.38
N LEU A 42 13.41 10.61 -5.71
CA LEU A 42 12.43 9.94 -4.84
C LEU A 42 11.34 9.21 -5.65
N MET A 43 11.14 9.58 -6.92
CA MET A 43 10.24 8.88 -7.83
C MET A 43 11.02 7.74 -8.51
N LEU A 44 10.78 6.51 -8.06
CA LEU A 44 11.43 5.33 -8.62
C LEU A 44 10.67 4.83 -9.84
N TRP A 45 11.39 4.59 -10.93
CA TRP A 45 10.84 4.07 -12.18
C TRP A 45 11.93 3.38 -13.01
N GLY A 46 11.50 2.58 -13.99
CA GLY A 46 12.40 1.91 -14.93
C GLY A 46 12.88 0.53 -14.49
N ILE A 47 13.47 -0.19 -15.44
CA ILE A 47 13.82 -1.62 -15.28
C ILE A 47 14.82 -1.89 -14.16
N ASP A 48 15.80 -1.01 -13.94
CA ASP A 48 16.80 -1.24 -12.88
C ASP A 48 16.18 -1.06 -11.48
N GLU A 49 15.22 -0.15 -11.31
CA GLU A 49 14.46 -0.03 -10.06
C GLU A 49 13.50 -1.22 -9.87
N LEU A 50 12.85 -1.70 -10.95
CA LEU A 50 12.04 -2.92 -10.89
C LEU A 50 12.88 -4.12 -10.42
N LEU A 51 14.05 -4.33 -10.99
CA LEU A 51 14.93 -5.47 -10.69
C LEU A 51 15.63 -5.37 -9.32
N THR A 52 15.79 -4.17 -8.78
CA THR A 52 16.38 -3.97 -7.45
C THR A 52 15.32 -3.67 -6.38
N TYR A 53 14.05 -3.88 -6.71
CA TYR A 53 12.98 -3.92 -5.73
C TYR A 53 13.29 -4.99 -4.68
N HIS A 54 13.09 -4.65 -3.41
CA HIS A 54 13.56 -5.48 -2.29
C HIS A 54 13.06 -6.93 -2.29
N TYR A 55 11.89 -7.21 -2.85
CA TYR A 55 11.42 -8.60 -3.00
C TYR A 55 12.40 -9.41 -3.86
N LEU A 56 12.83 -8.86 -5.00
CA LEU A 56 13.75 -9.54 -5.91
C LEU A 56 15.18 -9.58 -5.34
N VAL A 57 15.59 -8.57 -4.59
CA VAL A 57 16.88 -8.60 -3.89
C VAL A 57 16.89 -9.73 -2.85
N SER A 58 15.86 -9.82 -2.01
CA SER A 58 15.71 -10.94 -1.06
C SER A 58 15.67 -12.30 -1.76
N GLU A 59 14.94 -12.42 -2.88
CA GLU A 59 14.90 -13.65 -3.67
C GLU A 59 16.26 -14.02 -4.28
N TYR A 60 16.98 -13.02 -4.79
CA TYR A 60 18.31 -13.22 -5.38
C TYR A 60 19.29 -13.76 -4.34
N PHE A 61 19.28 -13.25 -3.11
CA PHE A 61 20.17 -13.73 -2.06
C PHE A 61 19.92 -15.18 -1.63
N MET A 62 18.76 -15.77 -1.93
CA MET A 62 18.54 -17.21 -1.73
C MET A 62 19.37 -18.09 -2.67
N VAL A 63 19.81 -17.54 -3.81
CA VAL A 63 20.52 -18.28 -4.87
C VAL A 63 21.84 -17.62 -5.27
N ALA A 64 22.21 -16.50 -4.63
CA ALA A 64 23.44 -15.79 -4.89
C ALA A 64 24.66 -16.66 -4.54
N PRO A 65 25.80 -16.46 -5.22
CA PRO A 65 27.06 -17.09 -4.83
C PRO A 65 27.40 -16.79 -3.36
N ALA A 66 27.87 -17.79 -2.61
CA ALA A 66 28.13 -17.67 -1.17
C ALA A 66 29.18 -16.59 -0.81
N ASP A 67 30.05 -16.22 -1.75
CA ASP A 67 31.08 -15.20 -1.57
C ASP A 67 30.58 -13.76 -1.83
N LEU A 68 29.39 -13.61 -2.41
CA LEU A 68 28.71 -12.34 -2.62
C LEU A 68 27.87 -11.97 -1.38
N THR A 69 28.49 -11.24 -0.45
CA THR A 69 27.81 -10.70 0.73
C THR A 69 26.87 -9.56 0.39
N HIS A 70 25.92 -9.25 1.29
CA HIS A 70 25.05 -8.08 1.18
C HIS A 70 25.84 -6.78 0.99
N GLU A 71 26.88 -6.56 1.78
CA GLU A 71 27.78 -5.41 1.67
C GLU A 71 28.38 -5.29 0.25
N LYS A 72 28.94 -6.39 -0.28
CA LYS A 72 29.53 -6.40 -1.62
C LYS A 72 28.51 -6.16 -2.73
N PHE A 73 27.26 -6.58 -2.53
CA PHE A 73 26.18 -6.31 -3.48
C PHE A 73 25.76 -4.84 -3.43
N PHE A 74 25.52 -4.29 -2.24
CA PHE A 74 25.07 -2.90 -2.08
C PHE A 74 26.16 -1.87 -2.38
N ALA A 75 27.43 -2.25 -2.36
CA ALA A 75 28.53 -1.43 -2.87
C ALA A 75 28.54 -1.27 -4.40
N LYS A 76 27.79 -2.09 -5.14
CA LYS A 76 27.67 -2.00 -6.59
C LYS A 76 26.70 -0.90 -7.00
N SER A 77 26.88 -0.38 -8.21
CA SER A 77 25.89 0.50 -8.81
C SER A 77 24.54 -0.20 -8.99
N LYS A 78 23.47 0.59 -9.04
CA LYS A 78 22.10 0.12 -9.27
C LYS A 78 21.99 -0.79 -10.52
N SER A 79 22.63 -0.41 -11.62
CA SER A 79 22.63 -1.19 -12.86
C SER A 79 23.39 -2.52 -12.76
N GLU A 80 24.46 -2.58 -11.98
CA GLU A 80 25.18 -3.83 -11.69
C GLU A 80 24.36 -4.75 -10.80
N GLN A 81 23.72 -4.21 -9.74
CA GLN A 81 22.78 -4.95 -8.89
C GLN A 81 21.64 -5.55 -9.73
N ALA A 82 21.00 -4.73 -10.59
CA ALA A 82 19.95 -5.18 -11.49
C ALA A 82 20.41 -6.28 -12.46
N ALA A 83 21.64 -6.20 -12.98
CA ALA A 83 22.19 -7.22 -13.86
C ALA A 83 22.41 -8.56 -13.14
N LEU A 84 22.86 -8.51 -11.87
CA LEU A 84 23.01 -9.70 -11.03
C LEU A 84 21.66 -10.37 -10.75
N VAL A 85 20.65 -9.58 -10.39
CA VAL A 85 19.28 -10.08 -10.16
C VAL A 85 18.69 -10.66 -11.45
N TRP A 86 18.81 -9.96 -12.58
CA TRP A 86 18.34 -10.44 -13.88
C TRP A 86 18.97 -11.78 -14.25
N LYS A 87 20.30 -11.87 -14.16
CA LYS A 87 21.03 -13.10 -14.44
C LYS A 87 20.59 -14.23 -13.51
N GLY A 88 20.56 -13.97 -12.20
CA GLY A 88 20.25 -14.95 -11.17
C GLY A 88 18.83 -15.48 -11.26
N LEU A 89 17.83 -14.61 -11.44
CA LEU A 89 16.40 -14.97 -11.30
C LEU A 89 15.66 -15.15 -12.63
N PHE A 90 16.14 -14.60 -13.75
CA PHE A 90 15.45 -14.62 -15.04
C PHE A 90 16.19 -15.41 -16.13
N VAL A 91 17.52 -15.53 -16.03
CA VAL A 91 18.34 -16.24 -17.03
C VAL A 91 18.69 -17.66 -16.55
N GLU A 92 19.27 -17.76 -15.35
CA GLU A 92 19.74 -19.02 -14.78
C GLU A 92 18.61 -19.83 -14.12
N ARG A 93 17.48 -19.19 -13.83
CA ARG A 93 16.23 -19.83 -13.39
C ARG A 93 15.06 -19.30 -14.19
N SER A 94 13.98 -20.07 -14.20
CA SER A 94 12.71 -19.58 -14.74
C SER A 94 12.08 -18.58 -13.74
N PRO A 95 11.63 -17.40 -14.20
CA PRO A 95 11.14 -16.32 -13.35
C PRO A 95 9.72 -16.57 -12.81
N ILE A 96 9.51 -17.66 -12.05
CA ILE A 96 8.16 -18.14 -11.66
C ILE A 96 7.60 -17.52 -10.37
N SER A 97 8.42 -16.85 -9.55
CA SER A 97 7.94 -16.16 -8.35
C SER A 97 7.04 -14.98 -8.73
N GLU A 98 6.13 -14.59 -7.84
CA GLU A 98 5.20 -13.48 -8.09
C GLU A 98 5.93 -12.16 -8.42
N ALA A 99 7.03 -11.85 -7.72
CA ALA A 99 7.81 -10.65 -8.00
C ALA A 99 8.50 -10.71 -9.37
N CYS A 100 9.03 -11.89 -9.76
CA CYS A 100 9.65 -12.07 -11.08
C CYS A 100 8.60 -12.02 -12.21
N GLN A 101 7.47 -12.72 -12.05
CA GLN A 101 6.32 -12.64 -12.96
C GLN A 101 5.83 -11.20 -13.09
N GLY A 102 5.87 -10.42 -12.00
CA GLY A 102 5.54 -9.00 -12.04
C GLY A 102 6.39 -8.20 -13.03
N VAL A 103 7.70 -8.44 -13.09
CA VAL A 103 8.57 -7.80 -14.09
C VAL A 103 8.24 -8.28 -15.51
N VAL A 104 8.02 -9.57 -15.70
CA VAL A 104 7.62 -10.16 -16.99
C VAL A 104 6.32 -9.53 -17.51
N THR A 105 5.27 -9.49 -16.69
CA THR A 105 3.98 -8.87 -17.01
C THR A 105 4.14 -7.39 -17.32
N THR A 106 4.93 -6.67 -16.53
CA THR A 106 5.20 -5.25 -16.75
C THR A 106 5.81 -5.00 -18.14
N LEU A 107 6.84 -5.77 -18.51
CA LEU A 107 7.50 -5.64 -19.82
C LEU A 107 6.58 -6.02 -20.97
N HIS A 108 5.77 -7.08 -20.81
CA HIS A 108 4.75 -7.45 -21.78
C HIS A 108 3.71 -6.33 -21.98
N ARG A 109 3.19 -5.76 -20.89
CA ARG A 109 2.22 -4.66 -20.93
C ARG A 109 2.77 -3.38 -21.57
N LEU A 110 4.09 -3.23 -21.63
CA LEU A 110 4.79 -2.14 -22.31
C LEU A 110 5.15 -2.44 -23.77
N GLY A 111 4.80 -3.62 -24.30
CA GLY A 111 5.08 -4.02 -25.68
C GLY A 111 6.53 -4.43 -25.93
N LEU A 112 7.21 -4.96 -24.90
CA LEU A 112 8.63 -5.36 -24.96
C LEU A 112 8.83 -6.87 -25.07
N GLU A 113 7.83 -7.60 -25.58
CA GLU A 113 7.81 -9.07 -25.62
C GLU A 113 8.99 -9.64 -26.40
N LYS A 114 9.38 -8.99 -27.50
CA LYS A 114 10.54 -9.42 -28.28
C LYS A 114 11.83 -9.36 -27.46
N LEU A 115 12.08 -8.23 -26.81
CA LEU A 115 13.28 -8.04 -25.99
C LEU A 115 13.27 -8.99 -24.77
N LEU A 116 12.09 -9.20 -24.20
CA LEU A 116 11.90 -10.15 -23.10
C LEU A 116 12.20 -11.59 -23.52
N ALA A 117 11.70 -12.02 -24.69
CA ALA A 117 11.96 -13.35 -25.25
C ALA A 117 13.44 -13.58 -25.55
N GLU A 118 14.14 -12.54 -26.03
CA GLU A 118 15.58 -12.54 -26.28
C GLU A 118 16.42 -12.34 -25.00
N ARG A 119 15.77 -12.04 -23.87
CA ARG A 119 16.38 -11.68 -22.58
C ARG A 119 17.34 -10.48 -22.67
N ASP A 120 17.06 -9.56 -23.59
CA ASP A 120 17.88 -8.40 -23.90
C ASP A 120 17.66 -7.25 -22.90
N LEU A 121 18.30 -7.35 -21.74
CA LEU A 121 18.26 -6.30 -20.72
C LEU A 121 18.82 -4.95 -21.23
N THR A 122 19.79 -4.98 -22.16
CA THR A 122 20.38 -3.76 -22.74
C THR A 122 19.36 -3.03 -23.61
N GLY A 123 18.67 -3.75 -24.48
CA GLY A 123 17.57 -3.21 -25.28
C GLY A 123 16.42 -2.68 -24.42
N ILE A 124 16.07 -3.39 -23.34
CA ILE A 124 15.03 -2.93 -22.39
C ILE A 124 15.44 -1.61 -21.74
N ARG A 125 16.67 -1.49 -21.25
CA ARG A 125 17.21 -0.23 -20.69
C ARG A 125 17.17 0.90 -21.71
N ALA A 126 17.61 0.65 -22.94
CA ALA A 126 17.59 1.63 -24.01
C ALA A 126 16.17 2.08 -24.37
N TRP A 127 15.17 1.22 -24.20
CA TRP A 127 13.77 1.62 -24.35
C TRP A 127 13.32 2.55 -23.21
N PHE A 128 13.60 2.22 -21.95
CA PHE A 128 13.21 3.06 -20.81
C PHE A 128 13.82 4.46 -20.88
N GLN A 129 15.09 4.57 -21.27
CA GLN A 129 15.79 5.86 -21.42
C GLN A 129 15.15 6.80 -22.46
N LYS A 130 14.38 6.27 -23.41
CA LYS A 130 13.71 7.06 -24.46
C LYS A 130 12.35 7.60 -24.04
N GLN A 131 11.85 7.25 -22.86
CA GLN A 131 10.50 7.63 -22.44
C GLN A 131 10.52 9.04 -21.82
N PRO A 132 9.68 9.98 -22.30
CA PRO A 132 9.43 11.24 -21.59
C PRO A 132 8.72 10.93 -20.27
N LEU A 133 9.26 11.39 -19.13
CA LEU A 133 8.85 10.91 -17.81
C LEU A 133 7.38 11.22 -17.49
N GLU A 134 6.91 12.43 -17.77
CA GLU A 134 5.54 12.85 -17.52
C GLU A 134 4.54 12.07 -18.38
N GLU A 135 4.85 11.86 -19.65
CA GLU A 135 4.04 11.03 -20.54
C GLU A 135 4.08 9.56 -20.12
N HIS A 136 5.22 9.10 -19.59
CA HIS A 136 5.38 7.76 -19.09
C HIS A 136 4.49 7.50 -17.88
N VAL A 137 4.46 8.42 -16.91
CA VAL A 137 3.54 8.36 -15.76
C VAL A 137 2.10 8.22 -16.22
N GLU A 138 1.62 9.14 -17.08
CA GLU A 138 0.23 9.06 -17.55
C GLU A 138 -0.04 7.79 -18.34
N ARG A 139 0.92 7.31 -19.14
CA ARG A 139 0.81 6.02 -19.83
C ARG A 139 0.65 4.87 -18.85
N ILE A 140 1.43 4.81 -17.78
CA ILE A 140 1.33 3.74 -16.78
C ILE A 140 -0.02 3.76 -16.07
N PHE A 141 -0.49 4.91 -15.61
CA PHE A 141 -1.81 5.03 -14.97
C PHE A 141 -2.95 4.61 -15.91
N ARG A 142 -2.89 5.04 -17.17
CA ARG A 142 -3.87 4.64 -18.20
C ARG A 142 -3.84 3.13 -18.47
N LEU A 143 -2.66 2.54 -18.64
CA LEU A 143 -2.52 1.10 -18.89
C LEU A 143 -2.98 0.27 -17.69
N ALA A 144 -2.64 0.67 -16.47
CA ALA A 144 -3.09 -0.01 -15.24
C ALA A 144 -4.59 0.21 -14.94
N LYS A 145 -5.24 1.15 -15.66
CA LYS A 145 -6.58 1.65 -15.37
C LYS A 145 -6.71 2.09 -13.92
N VAL A 146 -5.77 2.91 -13.46
CA VAL A 146 -5.78 3.49 -12.11
C VAL A 146 -6.27 4.92 -12.23
N ARG A 147 -7.40 5.23 -11.58
CA ARG A 147 -7.99 6.58 -11.57
C ARG A 147 -7.05 7.54 -10.87
N TYR A 148 -6.69 7.19 -9.63
CA TYR A 148 -5.65 7.85 -8.84
C TYR A 148 -5.04 6.86 -7.84
N ALA A 149 -3.85 7.19 -7.36
CA ALA A 149 -3.14 6.48 -6.31
C ALA A 149 -2.84 7.41 -5.14
N VAL A 150 -2.91 6.89 -3.91
CA VAL A 150 -2.55 7.64 -2.70
C VAL A 150 -1.09 7.36 -2.37
N MET A 151 -0.30 8.41 -2.26
CA MET A 151 1.13 8.37 -1.93
C MET A 151 1.34 8.11 -0.43
N THR A 152 2.59 7.93 -0.04
CA THR A 152 3.03 7.93 1.36
C THR A 152 4.01 9.07 1.57
N ASN A 153 3.54 10.18 2.15
CA ASN A 153 4.34 11.40 2.30
C ASN A 153 4.90 11.55 3.70
N ILE A 154 6.21 11.79 3.80
CA ILE A 154 6.96 11.70 5.06
C ILE A 154 7.63 13.05 5.34
N PRO A 155 7.02 13.91 6.18
CA PRO A 155 7.60 15.23 6.46
C PRO A 155 8.89 15.16 7.28
N TYR A 156 9.13 14.01 7.92
CA TYR A 156 10.36 13.70 8.65
C TYR A 156 11.54 13.35 7.72
N VAL A 157 11.29 13.04 6.46
CA VAL A 157 12.35 12.84 5.46
C VAL A 157 12.67 14.19 4.84
N GLU A 158 13.83 14.75 5.20
CA GLU A 158 14.20 16.10 4.78
C GLU A 158 14.27 16.27 3.25
N GLU A 159 14.74 15.25 2.53
CA GLU A 159 14.76 15.27 1.06
C GLU A 159 13.35 15.41 0.48
N GLU A 160 12.37 14.70 1.06
CA GLU A 160 10.97 14.80 0.62
C GLU A 160 10.36 16.15 1.03
N ALA A 161 10.55 16.57 2.28
CA ALA A 161 9.99 17.82 2.82
C ALA A 161 10.36 19.06 1.98
N LYS A 162 11.56 19.08 1.39
CA LYS A 162 12.03 20.14 0.48
C LYS A 162 11.22 20.28 -0.81
N HIS A 163 10.46 19.27 -1.20
CA HIS A 163 9.56 19.34 -2.36
C HIS A 163 8.21 19.99 -2.04
N TRP A 164 7.92 20.22 -0.76
CA TRP A 164 6.64 20.74 -0.29
C TRP A 164 6.72 22.15 0.29
N GLN A 165 7.93 22.62 0.62
CA GLN A 165 8.18 23.93 1.23
C GLN A 165 9.31 24.68 0.48
N PRO A 166 9.29 26.02 0.44
CA PRO A 166 8.24 26.91 0.97
C PRO A 166 6.95 26.87 0.14
N GLU A 167 7.05 26.43 -1.12
CA GLU A 167 5.91 26.20 -2.02
C GLU A 167 5.93 24.76 -2.50
N ALA A 168 4.75 24.12 -2.50
CA ALA A 168 4.63 22.74 -2.92
C ALA A 168 4.85 22.61 -4.43
N LYS A 169 5.74 21.70 -4.83
CA LYS A 169 5.92 21.37 -6.23
C LYS A 169 4.63 20.78 -6.82
N PRO A 170 4.37 20.96 -8.13
CA PRO A 170 3.18 20.40 -8.77
C PRO A 170 3.10 18.88 -8.58
N VAL A 171 1.90 18.41 -8.26
CA VAL A 171 1.53 17.00 -8.16
C VAL A 171 0.44 16.73 -9.19
N THR A 172 0.59 15.67 -9.97
CA THR A 172 -0.45 15.24 -10.93
C THR A 172 -1.75 14.87 -10.21
N SER A 173 -2.90 15.09 -10.84
CA SER A 173 -4.20 14.67 -10.32
C SER A 173 -4.34 13.15 -10.14
N ARG A 174 -3.44 12.37 -10.76
CA ARG A 174 -3.29 10.93 -10.56
C ARG A 174 -2.74 10.55 -9.19
N LEU A 175 -2.12 11.48 -8.47
CA LEU A 175 -1.50 11.23 -7.18
C LEU A 175 -2.15 12.09 -6.10
N ARG A 176 -2.57 11.46 -5.00
CA ARG A 176 -3.09 12.14 -3.80
C ARG A 176 -2.17 11.87 -2.63
N THR A 177 -2.15 12.77 -1.65
CA THR A 177 -1.22 12.68 -0.52
C THR A 177 -1.79 11.87 0.63
N ALA A 178 -0.90 11.30 1.45
CA ALA A 178 -1.22 10.82 2.78
C ALA A 178 -0.07 11.15 3.73
N LEU A 179 -0.41 11.57 4.95
CA LEU A 179 0.59 12.03 5.93
C LEU A 179 1.07 10.85 6.78
N ARG A 180 2.32 10.41 6.58
CA ARG A 180 2.93 9.34 7.38
C ARG A 180 3.40 9.85 8.74
N ILE A 181 2.96 9.17 9.79
CA ILE A 181 3.13 9.55 11.20
C ILE A 181 3.67 8.39 12.06
N ASP A 182 4.44 7.47 11.48
CA ASP A 182 5.06 6.34 12.19
C ASP A 182 5.74 6.75 13.51
N ASN A 183 6.40 7.91 13.55
CA ASN A 183 7.11 8.40 14.73
C ASN A 183 6.19 8.51 15.97
N TYR A 184 4.93 8.90 15.79
CA TYR A 184 3.96 9.00 16.90
C TYR A 184 3.60 7.62 17.45
N LEU A 185 3.36 6.65 16.57
CA LEU A 185 2.97 5.28 16.95
C LEU A 185 4.15 4.45 17.46
N LYS A 186 5.39 4.89 17.19
CA LYS A 186 6.61 4.34 17.78
C LYS A 186 6.97 4.99 19.12
N GLY A 187 6.35 6.12 19.48
CA GLY A 187 6.83 6.93 20.60
C GLY A 187 8.21 7.53 20.34
N ASP A 188 8.59 7.76 19.08
CA ASP A 188 9.88 8.34 18.67
C ASP A 188 9.88 9.86 18.91
N TRP A 189 9.91 10.20 20.19
CA TRP A 189 9.86 11.58 20.63
C TRP A 189 11.11 12.37 20.24
N PHE A 190 12.25 11.69 20.03
CA PHE A 190 13.48 12.33 19.59
C PHE A 190 13.29 13.00 18.22
N SER A 191 12.78 12.25 17.24
CA SER A 191 12.51 12.78 15.90
C SER A 191 11.41 13.83 15.92
N ILE A 192 10.38 13.65 16.76
CA ILE A 192 9.31 14.65 16.90
C ILE A 192 9.86 15.96 17.47
N SER A 193 10.57 15.93 18.60
CA SER A 193 11.21 17.11 19.21
C SER A 193 12.17 17.82 18.24
N ALA A 194 12.98 17.07 17.49
CA ALA A 194 13.87 17.63 16.48
C ALA A 194 13.08 18.38 15.37
N ALA A 195 11.98 17.80 14.89
CA ALA A 195 11.12 18.44 13.91
C ALA A 195 10.42 19.70 14.46
N LEU A 196 9.94 19.65 15.71
CA LEU A 196 9.34 20.81 16.38
C LEU A 196 10.33 21.98 16.48
N LYS A 197 11.55 21.72 16.95
CA LYS A 197 12.62 22.73 17.02
C LYS A 197 12.92 23.34 15.66
N LYS A 198 13.07 22.50 14.64
CA LYS A 198 13.37 22.94 13.26
C LYS A 198 12.30 23.90 12.75
N GLU A 199 11.06 23.69 13.15
CA GLU A 199 9.90 24.47 12.72
C GLU A 199 9.48 25.59 13.68
N GLY A 200 10.28 25.85 14.72
CA GLY A 200 10.02 26.88 15.72
C GLY A 200 8.77 26.62 16.57
N LEU A 201 8.39 25.36 16.74
CA LEU A 201 7.26 24.94 17.56
C LEU A 201 7.69 24.58 18.98
N GLU A 202 6.79 24.78 19.94
CA GLU A 202 7.04 24.41 21.32
C GLU A 202 7.22 22.89 21.45
N GLU A 203 8.22 22.49 22.23
CA GLU A 203 8.40 21.09 22.61
C GLU A 203 7.40 20.73 23.71
N ASN A 204 6.11 20.64 23.35
CA ASN A 204 5.04 20.03 24.15
C ASN A 204 4.02 19.27 23.26
N LEU A 205 2.96 18.72 23.85
CA LEU A 205 1.90 18.04 23.10
C LEU A 205 1.18 18.98 22.11
N ASP A 206 1.05 20.26 22.44
CA ASP A 206 0.35 21.23 21.59
C ASP A 206 1.20 21.62 20.37
N GLY A 207 2.52 21.74 20.53
CA GLY A 207 3.44 21.86 19.39
C GLY A 207 3.40 20.63 18.49
N ALA A 208 3.29 19.43 19.05
CA ALA A 208 3.10 18.20 18.26
C ALA A 208 1.79 18.20 17.47
N LYS A 209 0.68 18.66 18.07
CA LYS A 209 -0.59 18.85 17.34
C LYS A 209 -0.42 19.87 16.22
N GLU A 210 0.23 21.00 16.51
CA GLU A 210 0.42 22.07 15.54
C GLU A 210 1.29 21.63 14.36
N TYR A 211 2.31 20.82 14.59
CA TYR A 211 3.10 20.20 13.54
C TYR A 211 2.23 19.36 12.59
N LEU A 212 1.37 18.50 13.14
CA LEU A 212 0.45 17.69 12.33
C LEU A 212 -0.54 18.56 11.55
N ARG A 213 -1.10 19.61 12.17
CA ARG A 213 -2.00 20.56 11.48
C ARG A 213 -1.31 21.25 10.32
N ARG A 214 -0.08 21.72 10.53
CA ARG A 214 0.70 22.42 9.51
C ARG A 214 0.99 21.52 8.32
N TRP A 215 1.46 20.30 8.55
CA TRP A 215 1.70 19.36 7.46
C TRP A 215 0.42 18.86 6.80
N ALA A 216 -0.67 18.69 7.55
CA ALA A 216 -1.97 18.40 6.97
C ALA A 216 -2.45 19.54 6.05
N LYS A 217 -2.18 20.81 6.39
CA LYS A 217 -2.49 21.96 5.53
C LYS A 217 -1.65 21.98 4.24
N ILE A 218 -0.37 21.59 4.34
CA ILE A 218 0.55 21.53 3.19
C ILE A 218 0.16 20.39 2.25
N TYR A 219 0.01 19.17 2.79
CA TYR A 219 -0.27 17.98 2.00
C TYR A 219 -1.71 17.90 1.52
N LYS A 220 -2.67 18.38 2.33
CA LYS A 220 -4.11 18.09 2.18
C LYS A 220 -4.35 16.58 2.03
N PRO A 221 -3.92 15.78 3.01
CA PRO A 221 -3.88 14.33 2.88
C PRO A 221 -5.28 13.72 2.86
N GLU A 222 -5.41 12.60 2.16
CA GLU A 222 -6.61 11.74 2.22
C GLU A 222 -6.79 11.16 3.64
N TYR A 223 -5.68 10.78 4.29
CA TYR A 223 -5.65 10.24 5.64
C TYR A 223 -4.25 10.44 6.26
N MET A 224 -4.16 10.35 7.59
CA MET A 224 -2.88 10.13 8.28
C MET A 224 -2.60 8.64 8.35
N MET A 225 -1.34 8.20 8.26
CA MET A 225 -1.02 6.77 8.23
C MET A 225 0.18 6.40 9.08
N ALA A 226 0.14 5.20 9.66
CA ALA A 226 1.27 4.63 10.36
C ALA A 226 1.39 3.13 10.11
N SER A 227 2.63 2.67 9.94
CA SER A 227 2.97 1.27 10.22
C SER A 227 3.37 1.13 11.68
N THR A 228 2.63 0.33 12.44
CA THR A 228 2.92 0.14 13.86
C THR A 228 4.12 -0.79 14.04
N PRO A 229 4.84 -0.70 15.18
CA PRO A 229 5.65 -1.81 15.67
C PRO A 229 4.83 -3.12 15.70
N HIS A 230 5.50 -4.26 15.53
CA HIS A 230 4.87 -5.57 15.55
C HIS A 230 4.21 -5.92 16.90
N ASP A 231 4.80 -5.43 17.98
CA ASP A 231 4.40 -5.62 19.37
C ASP A 231 3.50 -4.49 19.88
N TRP A 232 3.03 -3.61 19.00
CA TRP A 232 2.17 -2.49 19.37
C TRP A 232 0.91 -2.93 20.12
N ARG A 233 0.57 -2.20 21.19
CA ARG A 233 -0.61 -2.41 22.04
C ARG A 233 -1.28 -1.08 22.35
N TYR A 234 -2.60 -1.12 22.55
CA TYR A 234 -3.42 0.02 22.93
C TYR A 234 -4.63 -0.40 23.79
N PRO A 235 -4.82 0.22 24.98
CA PRO A 235 -3.83 1.02 25.68
C PRO A 235 -2.58 0.17 25.98
N ASP A 236 -1.40 0.78 25.91
CA ASP A 236 -0.15 0.07 26.21
C ASP A 236 -0.01 -0.16 27.72
N PRO A 237 -0.05 -1.41 28.21
CA PRO A 237 0.07 -1.70 29.63
C PRO A 237 1.48 -1.38 30.18
N ALA A 238 2.49 -1.26 29.31
CA ALA A 238 3.89 -0.97 29.67
C ALA A 238 4.28 0.51 29.52
N ALA A 239 3.40 1.38 28.99
CA ALA A 239 3.69 2.81 28.79
C ALA A 239 4.05 3.58 30.07
N ALA A 240 3.68 3.05 31.24
CA ALA A 240 4.11 3.60 32.53
C ALA A 240 5.57 3.26 32.91
N ALA A 241 6.20 2.27 32.26
CA ALA A 241 7.47 1.67 32.71
C ALA A 241 8.62 1.74 31.71
N SER A 242 8.37 1.82 30.39
CA SER A 242 9.42 1.71 29.37
C SER A 242 9.61 2.98 28.55
N MET A 243 10.33 3.94 29.13
CA MET A 243 11.34 4.83 28.54
C MET A 243 11.44 6.03 29.48
N LYS A 244 12.60 6.26 30.11
CA LYS A 244 12.91 7.57 30.70
C LYS A 244 13.08 8.53 29.52
N PRO A 245 12.19 9.49 29.30
CA PRO A 245 12.35 10.40 28.18
C PRO A 245 13.61 11.23 28.43
N LEU A 246 14.57 11.15 27.52
CA LEU A 246 15.80 11.94 27.59
C LEU A 246 15.51 13.44 27.50
N VAL A 247 14.32 13.81 26.99
CA VAL A 247 13.79 15.17 26.98
C VAL A 247 12.92 15.38 28.22
N LYS A 248 13.40 16.17 29.19
CA LYS A 248 12.72 16.45 30.48
C LYS A 248 11.27 16.93 30.33
N ALA A 249 10.96 17.68 29.27
CA ALA A 249 9.62 18.20 29.03
C ALA A 249 8.55 17.11 28.80
N PHE A 250 8.96 15.86 28.56
CA PHE A 250 8.05 14.77 28.15
C PHE A 250 8.19 13.49 28.94
N ALA A 251 8.79 13.57 30.14
CA ALA A 251 8.81 12.46 31.08
C ALA A 251 7.38 11.90 31.29
N GLY A 252 7.08 10.73 30.70
CA GLY A 252 5.81 10.01 30.88
C GLY A 252 4.83 9.95 29.69
N PHE A 253 5.23 10.30 28.45
CA PHE A 253 4.39 10.07 27.26
C PHE A 253 4.94 8.97 26.36
N GLY A 254 4.22 7.85 26.23
CA GLY A 254 4.51 6.77 25.28
C GLY A 254 3.69 6.88 23.99
N ALA A 255 3.78 5.85 23.15
CA ALA A 255 3.07 5.79 21.88
C ALA A 255 1.54 5.88 22.05
N SER A 256 0.99 5.26 23.11
CA SER A 256 -0.44 5.33 23.42
C SER A 256 -0.88 6.75 23.76
N GLU A 257 -0.14 7.47 24.61
CA GLU A 257 -0.48 8.85 24.96
C GLU A 257 -0.37 9.80 23.77
N LEU A 258 0.63 9.62 22.89
CA LEU A 258 0.75 10.43 21.67
C LEU A 258 -0.42 10.19 20.72
N LEU A 259 -0.85 8.94 20.57
CA LEU A 259 -2.02 8.61 19.77
C LEU A 259 -3.28 9.26 20.35
N GLU A 260 -3.52 9.13 21.65
CA GLU A 260 -4.74 9.65 22.30
C GLU A 260 -4.78 11.17 22.43
N LYS A 261 -3.65 11.79 22.75
CA LYS A 261 -3.60 13.22 23.11
C LYS A 261 -3.18 14.11 21.95
N VAL A 262 -2.61 13.54 20.88
CA VAL A 262 -2.12 14.30 19.73
C VAL A 262 -2.79 13.85 18.45
N VAL A 263 -2.57 12.61 18.02
CA VAL A 263 -3.00 12.14 16.68
C VAL A 263 -4.52 12.10 16.57
N ALA A 264 -5.20 11.37 17.45
CA ALA A 264 -6.66 11.20 17.36
C ALA A 264 -7.43 12.54 17.49
N PRO A 265 -7.08 13.47 18.41
CA PRO A 265 -7.72 14.78 18.46
C PRO A 265 -7.52 15.61 17.19
N VAL A 266 -6.31 15.62 16.59
CA VAL A 266 -6.06 16.35 15.34
C VAL A 266 -6.81 15.71 14.17
N CYS A 267 -6.87 14.37 14.11
CA CYS A 267 -7.66 13.65 13.12
C CYS A 267 -9.16 13.93 13.24
N GLU A 268 -9.72 13.97 14.46
CA GLU A 268 -11.11 14.35 14.69
C GLU A 268 -11.37 15.81 14.26
N GLU A 269 -10.50 16.74 14.67
CA GLU A 269 -10.58 18.17 14.33
C GLU A 269 -10.58 18.40 12.81
N LEU A 270 -9.66 17.73 12.10
CA LEU A 270 -9.47 17.90 10.66
C LEU A 270 -10.36 16.96 9.82
N SER A 271 -11.18 16.12 10.47
CA SER A 271 -11.98 15.08 9.80
C SER A 271 -11.13 14.12 8.94
N LEU A 272 -9.90 13.86 9.36
CA LEU A 272 -8.95 12.97 8.68
C LEU A 272 -8.97 11.57 9.29
N PRO A 273 -9.11 10.50 8.48
CA PRO A 273 -8.98 9.14 8.97
C PRO A 273 -7.54 8.80 9.38
N ILE A 274 -7.40 7.73 10.17
CA ILE A 274 -6.13 7.12 10.53
C ILE A 274 -6.02 5.76 9.84
N ALA A 275 -5.05 5.61 8.94
CA ALA A 275 -4.71 4.35 8.30
C ALA A 275 -3.62 3.60 9.07
N LEU A 276 -3.95 2.42 9.58
CA LEU A 276 -3.06 1.57 10.37
C LEU A 276 -2.64 0.33 9.57
N LYS A 277 -1.33 0.14 9.45
CA LYS A 277 -0.72 -1.08 8.92
C LYS A 277 -0.08 -1.86 10.08
N LEU A 278 -0.63 -3.03 10.42
CA LEU A 278 -0.23 -3.78 11.63
C LEU A 278 0.53 -5.07 11.30
N GLY A 279 1.55 -5.39 12.11
CA GLY A 279 2.23 -6.70 12.08
C GLY A 279 3.57 -6.75 11.35
N ALA A 280 4.18 -5.62 10.98
CA ALA A 280 5.53 -5.58 10.42
C ALA A 280 6.59 -5.70 11.53
N TRP A 281 7.38 -6.78 11.50
CA TRP A 281 8.56 -6.94 12.35
C TRP A 281 9.74 -6.27 11.65
N ARG A 282 10.21 -5.14 12.18
CA ARG A 282 11.33 -4.41 11.56
C ARG A 282 12.70 -5.02 11.90
N GLY A 283 13.61 -5.04 10.93
CA GLY A 283 15.00 -5.46 11.15
C GLY A 283 15.18 -6.94 11.50
N MET A 284 14.34 -7.81 10.93
CA MET A 284 14.47 -9.27 11.04
C MET A 284 15.73 -9.79 10.31
N SER A 285 16.15 -9.10 9.25
CA SER A 285 17.40 -9.34 8.51
C SER A 285 18.08 -8.00 8.18
N PRO A 286 18.82 -7.41 9.14
CA PRO A 286 19.35 -6.04 9.01
C PRO A 286 20.26 -5.82 7.80
N ASP A 287 20.93 -6.87 7.33
CA ASP A 287 21.82 -6.78 6.16
C ASP A 287 21.07 -6.41 4.86
N LEU A 288 19.75 -6.58 4.82
CA LEU A 288 18.87 -6.21 3.69
C LEU A 288 18.25 -4.81 3.83
N ASP A 289 18.54 -4.08 4.91
CA ASP A 289 18.00 -2.74 5.14
C ASP A 289 18.33 -1.72 4.03
N PRO A 290 19.48 -1.76 3.32
CA PRO A 290 19.77 -0.81 2.24
C PRO A 290 18.72 -0.78 1.12
N CYS A 291 17.98 -1.88 0.89
CA CYS A 291 16.84 -1.90 -0.04
C CYS A 291 15.47 -1.87 0.66
N CYS A 292 15.43 -1.80 1.99
CA CYS A 292 14.25 -2.01 2.84
C CYS A 292 13.70 -3.46 2.80
N GLY A 293 14.57 -4.45 2.56
CA GLY A 293 14.19 -5.87 2.50
C GLY A 293 14.35 -6.64 3.81
N GLY A 294 14.84 -5.98 4.87
CA GLY A 294 15.17 -6.61 6.15
C GLY A 294 14.01 -6.83 7.10
N ASP A 295 12.80 -6.44 6.73
CA ASP A 295 11.62 -6.60 7.57
C ASP A 295 10.99 -8.00 7.41
N GLY A 296 10.12 -8.35 8.35
CA GLY A 296 9.37 -9.60 8.38
C GLY A 296 7.96 -9.41 8.89
N VAL A 297 7.33 -10.53 9.26
CA VAL A 297 5.92 -10.58 9.68
C VAL A 297 5.77 -11.11 11.10
N ALA A 298 4.81 -10.53 11.81
CA ALA A 298 4.36 -10.99 13.12
C ALA A 298 2.84 -10.88 13.24
N SER A 299 2.27 -11.63 14.18
CA SER A 299 0.84 -11.51 14.51
C SER A 299 0.58 -10.17 15.20
N ALA A 300 -0.43 -9.45 14.73
CA ALA A 300 -0.91 -8.22 15.34
C ALA A 300 -1.95 -8.50 16.43
N ASP A 301 -2.03 -7.63 17.44
CA ASP A 301 -3.09 -7.65 18.44
C ASP A 301 -4.30 -6.82 17.96
N LEU A 302 -5.37 -7.51 17.57
CA LEU A 302 -6.58 -6.87 17.06
C LEU A 302 -7.49 -6.35 18.18
N ALA A 303 -7.30 -6.78 19.44
CA ALA A 303 -8.02 -6.22 20.57
C ALA A 303 -7.63 -4.73 20.77
N SER A 304 -6.36 -4.40 20.57
CA SER A 304 -5.87 -3.01 20.59
C SER A 304 -6.53 -2.14 19.52
N LEU A 305 -6.73 -2.68 18.31
CA LEU A 305 -7.44 -1.98 17.24
C LEU A 305 -8.90 -1.72 17.63
N GLN A 306 -9.59 -2.71 18.20
CA GLN A 306 -10.98 -2.57 18.66
C GLN A 306 -11.10 -1.53 19.77
N ALA A 307 -10.21 -1.56 20.76
CA ALA A 307 -10.17 -0.59 21.84
C ALA A 307 -10.00 0.84 21.31
N LEU A 308 -9.12 1.03 20.32
CA LEU A 308 -8.90 2.32 19.68
C LEU A 308 -10.15 2.82 18.94
N CYS A 309 -10.76 1.96 18.12
CA CYS A 309 -11.96 2.33 17.37
C CYS A 309 -13.13 2.67 18.31
N ALA A 310 -13.27 1.95 19.43
CA ALA A 310 -14.29 2.19 20.44
C ALA A 310 -14.06 3.50 21.22
N LYS A 311 -12.79 3.84 21.50
CA LYS A 311 -12.43 5.07 22.19
C LYS A 311 -12.70 6.32 21.35
N PHE A 312 -12.47 6.25 20.04
CA PHE A 312 -12.60 7.37 19.11
C PHE A 312 -13.67 7.11 18.05
N PRO A 313 -14.96 7.05 18.43
CA PRO A 313 -16.04 6.66 17.52
C PRO A 313 -16.29 7.64 16.36
N LYS A 314 -15.79 8.87 16.48
CA LYS A 314 -15.87 9.92 15.44
C LYS A 314 -14.68 9.90 14.48
N VAL A 315 -13.58 9.25 14.86
CA VAL A 315 -12.42 9.08 13.98
C VAL A 315 -12.65 7.84 13.13
N LYS A 316 -12.42 7.97 11.83
CA LYS A 316 -12.44 6.86 10.88
C LYS A 316 -11.08 6.18 10.86
N PHE A 317 -11.08 4.86 10.75
CA PHE A 317 -9.88 4.04 10.68
C PHE A 317 -9.86 3.25 9.38
N LEU A 318 -8.72 3.23 8.71
CA LEU A 318 -8.43 2.31 7.60
C LEU A 318 -7.45 1.27 8.12
N VAL A 319 -7.61 0.00 7.77
CA VAL A 319 -6.74 -1.06 8.28
C VAL A 319 -6.35 -2.09 7.25
N THR A 320 -5.08 -2.49 7.32
CA THR A 320 -4.56 -3.74 6.77
C THR A 320 -3.61 -4.40 7.76
N VAL A 321 -3.58 -5.73 7.77
CA VAL A 321 -2.67 -6.52 8.63
C VAL A 321 -1.74 -7.35 7.75
N LEU A 322 -0.53 -7.61 8.23
CA LEU A 322 0.51 -8.30 7.47
C LEU A 322 0.44 -9.82 7.58
N SER A 323 0.11 -10.32 8.77
CA SER A 323 0.02 -11.75 9.04
C SER A 323 -1.22 -12.35 8.40
N ARG A 324 -1.04 -13.42 7.62
CA ARG A 324 -2.13 -14.26 7.09
C ARG A 324 -3.05 -14.76 8.21
N GLY A 325 -2.47 -15.12 9.37
CA GLY A 325 -3.20 -15.64 10.52
C GLY A 325 -4.20 -14.66 11.14
N ASN A 326 -3.97 -13.35 11.01
CA ASN A 326 -4.90 -12.33 11.54
C ASN A 326 -6.07 -12.03 10.61
N GLN A 327 -6.04 -12.46 9.35
CA GLN A 327 -6.96 -11.92 8.34
C GLN A 327 -8.43 -12.30 8.59
N HIS A 328 -8.68 -13.52 9.08
CA HIS A 328 -10.04 -13.95 9.43
C HIS A 328 -10.60 -13.13 10.61
N GLU A 329 -9.84 -13.05 11.70
CA GLU A 329 -10.21 -12.26 12.87
C GLU A 329 -10.44 -10.79 12.51
N LEU A 330 -9.54 -10.18 11.72
CA LEU A 330 -9.70 -8.81 11.23
C LEU A 330 -11.02 -8.61 10.49
N THR A 331 -11.40 -9.57 9.65
CA THR A 331 -12.64 -9.49 8.88
C THR A 331 -13.87 -9.49 9.80
N VAL A 332 -13.85 -10.30 10.86
CA VAL A 332 -14.90 -10.28 11.90
C VAL A 332 -14.90 -8.96 12.66
N VAL A 333 -13.73 -8.46 13.07
CA VAL A 333 -13.60 -7.17 13.77
C VAL A 333 -14.20 -6.02 12.96
N VAL A 334 -13.88 -5.96 11.66
CA VAL A 334 -14.41 -4.94 10.73
C VAL A 334 -15.92 -5.05 10.61
N GLN A 335 -16.48 -6.26 10.53
CA GLN A 335 -17.93 -6.46 10.51
C GLN A 335 -18.63 -5.88 11.76
N LYS A 336 -17.93 -5.81 12.90
CA LYS A 336 -18.49 -5.28 14.17
C LYS A 336 -18.18 -3.80 14.40
N THR A 337 -17.36 -3.16 13.57
CA THR A 337 -16.78 -1.84 13.87
C THR A 337 -17.11 -0.83 12.76
N ARG A 338 -18.11 0.03 13.00
CA ARG A 338 -18.68 0.93 11.97
C ARG A 338 -17.70 1.98 11.43
N ASN A 339 -16.74 2.42 12.25
CA ASN A 339 -15.73 3.42 11.88
C ASN A 339 -14.40 2.77 11.45
N LEU A 340 -14.40 1.50 11.03
CA LEU A 340 -13.23 0.77 10.56
C LEU A 340 -13.47 0.21 9.15
N HIS A 341 -12.57 0.54 8.22
CA HIS A 341 -12.61 0.05 6.85
C HIS A 341 -11.39 -0.81 6.54
N LEU A 342 -11.65 -2.03 6.08
CA LEU A 342 -10.60 -2.95 5.65
C LEU A 342 -10.19 -2.62 4.21
N TYR A 343 -8.88 -2.59 3.96
CA TYR A 343 -8.35 -2.53 2.60
C TYR A 343 -7.16 -3.46 2.37
N GLY A 344 -7.06 -4.03 1.17
CA GLY A 344 -5.78 -4.54 0.67
C GLY A 344 -5.37 -5.96 1.06
N CYS A 345 -4.39 -6.48 0.32
CA CYS A 345 -3.60 -7.64 0.66
C CYS A 345 -2.14 -7.19 0.81
N TRP A 346 -1.77 -6.75 2.02
CA TRP A 346 -0.52 -6.04 2.24
C TRP A 346 0.71 -6.95 2.18
N TRP A 347 1.72 -6.53 1.40
CA TRP A 347 3.08 -7.05 1.37
C TRP A 347 3.18 -8.58 1.23
N TYR A 348 3.42 -9.34 2.30
CA TYR A 348 3.52 -10.81 2.25
C TYR A 348 2.17 -11.48 1.95
N CYS A 349 1.05 -10.79 2.17
CA CYS A 349 -0.27 -11.23 1.72
C CYS A 349 -0.53 -10.93 0.24
N ASN A 350 0.35 -10.20 -0.46
CA ASN A 350 0.21 -9.85 -1.86
C ASN A 350 0.75 -10.96 -2.80
N ASN A 351 0.26 -12.18 -2.58
CA ASN A 351 0.59 -13.37 -3.37
C ASN A 351 -0.71 -14.02 -3.87
N PRO A 352 -0.76 -14.60 -5.08
CA PRO A 352 -2.01 -15.03 -5.70
C PRO A 352 -2.91 -15.93 -4.82
N SER A 353 -2.32 -16.95 -4.20
CA SER A 353 -3.04 -17.88 -3.32
C SER A 353 -3.66 -17.20 -2.10
N ILE A 354 -2.98 -16.21 -1.53
CA ILE A 354 -3.47 -15.47 -0.37
C ILE A 354 -4.52 -14.44 -0.81
N ILE A 355 -4.29 -13.71 -1.91
CA ILE A 355 -5.26 -12.74 -2.44
C ILE A 355 -6.60 -13.43 -2.72
N GLU A 356 -6.57 -14.63 -3.31
CA GLU A 356 -7.77 -15.42 -3.59
C GLU A 356 -8.52 -15.80 -2.31
N GLU A 357 -7.81 -16.40 -1.34
CA GLU A 357 -8.33 -16.79 -0.03
C GLU A 357 -8.97 -15.60 0.69
N LEU A 358 -8.24 -14.47 0.77
CA LEU A 358 -8.70 -13.28 1.47
C LEU A 358 -9.90 -12.63 0.78
N THR A 359 -9.91 -12.59 -0.54
CA THR A 359 -11.05 -12.03 -1.31
C THR A 359 -12.31 -12.86 -1.08
N LYS A 360 -12.20 -14.19 -1.14
CA LYS A 360 -13.32 -15.11 -0.87
C LYS A 360 -13.87 -14.93 0.54
N MET A 361 -13.01 -15.05 1.54
CA MET A 361 -13.37 -14.91 2.96
C MET A 361 -14.01 -13.55 3.28
N ARG A 362 -13.45 -12.45 2.75
CA ARG A 362 -13.99 -11.10 2.99
C ARG A 362 -15.32 -10.90 2.27
N THR A 363 -15.47 -11.38 1.03
CA THR A 363 -16.74 -11.31 0.30
C THR A 363 -17.84 -12.07 1.03
N GLU A 364 -17.53 -13.23 1.62
CA GLU A 364 -18.50 -14.04 2.39
C GLU A 364 -19.04 -13.31 3.63
N MET A 365 -18.19 -12.56 4.33
CA MET A 365 -18.56 -11.91 5.59
C MET A 365 -18.97 -10.44 5.47
N LEU A 366 -18.46 -9.73 4.47
CA LEU A 366 -18.60 -8.27 4.32
C LEU A 366 -19.35 -7.87 3.04
N GLY A 367 -19.65 -8.82 2.14
CA GLY A 367 -20.19 -8.49 0.82
C GLY A 367 -19.21 -7.59 0.07
N THR A 368 -19.66 -6.39 -0.32
CA THR A 368 -18.83 -5.40 -1.03
C THR A 368 -18.30 -4.27 -0.13
N ALA A 369 -18.49 -4.35 1.19
CA ALA A 369 -18.16 -3.29 2.15
C ALA A 369 -16.67 -3.29 2.60
N TYR A 370 -15.75 -3.55 1.67
CA TYR A 370 -14.31 -3.48 1.87
C TYR A 370 -13.61 -3.12 0.55
N THR A 371 -12.33 -2.73 0.62
CA THR A 371 -11.51 -2.51 -0.57
C THR A 371 -10.61 -3.73 -0.79
N ALA A 372 -10.76 -4.41 -1.92
CA ALA A 372 -10.14 -5.72 -2.12
C ALA A 372 -8.61 -5.67 -2.20
N GLN A 373 -8.05 -4.59 -2.76
CA GLN A 373 -6.62 -4.49 -3.00
C GLN A 373 -6.06 -3.07 -2.88
N HIS A 374 -4.75 -2.97 -2.62
CA HIS A 374 -3.88 -1.83 -2.96
C HIS A 374 -2.56 -2.39 -3.51
N SER A 375 -1.78 -1.58 -4.22
CA SER A 375 -0.56 -2.10 -4.85
C SER A 375 0.67 -2.08 -3.93
N ASP A 376 0.75 -1.10 -3.03
CA ASP A 376 1.95 -0.78 -2.24
C ASP A 376 3.17 -0.51 -3.13
N CYS A 377 2.95 -0.07 -4.39
CA CYS A 377 4.00 0.15 -5.38
C CYS A 377 5.06 1.12 -4.88
N ARG A 378 6.34 0.74 -5.03
CA ARG A 378 7.49 1.63 -4.84
C ARG A 378 8.04 2.15 -6.16
N VAL A 379 7.91 1.36 -7.22
CA VAL A 379 8.40 1.67 -8.56
C VAL A 379 7.19 1.83 -9.47
N LEU A 380 7.13 2.89 -10.27
CA LEU A 380 5.95 3.30 -11.04
C LEU A 380 5.30 2.15 -11.82
N GLU A 381 6.10 1.40 -12.58
CA GLU A 381 5.60 0.39 -13.52
C GLU A 381 5.04 -0.85 -12.81
N GLN A 382 5.28 -1.00 -11.50
CA GLN A 382 4.66 -2.05 -10.70
C GLN A 382 3.13 -1.94 -10.71
N LEU A 383 2.57 -0.75 -10.93
CA LEU A 383 1.13 -0.56 -11.10
C LEU A 383 0.55 -1.50 -12.17
N LEU A 384 1.30 -1.77 -13.24
CA LEU A 384 0.83 -2.64 -14.32
C LEU A 384 0.56 -4.05 -13.81
N TYR A 385 1.59 -4.72 -13.27
CA TYR A 385 1.42 -6.12 -12.86
C TYR A 385 0.58 -6.26 -11.58
N LYS A 386 0.74 -5.35 -10.61
CA LYS A 386 0.01 -5.41 -9.34
C LYS A 386 -1.50 -5.41 -9.59
N TRP A 387 -1.97 -4.54 -10.48
CA TRP A 387 -3.38 -4.46 -10.82
C TRP A 387 -3.81 -5.55 -11.79
N ASP A 388 -3.00 -5.94 -12.77
CA ASP A 388 -3.35 -7.06 -13.68
C ASP A 388 -3.55 -8.37 -12.93
N HIS A 389 -2.56 -8.76 -12.13
CA HIS A 389 -2.61 -10.01 -11.39
C HIS A 389 -3.77 -9.99 -10.40
N SER A 390 -3.90 -8.91 -9.61
CA SER A 390 -4.97 -8.79 -8.62
C SER A 390 -6.36 -8.81 -9.27
N ARG A 391 -6.56 -8.14 -10.41
CA ARG A 391 -7.84 -8.16 -11.15
C ARG A 391 -8.21 -9.56 -11.59
N GLN A 392 -7.26 -10.32 -12.15
CA GLN A 392 -7.49 -11.69 -12.56
C GLN A 392 -7.95 -12.55 -11.37
N ILE A 393 -7.23 -12.48 -10.25
CA ILE A 393 -7.51 -13.27 -9.05
C ILE A 393 -8.85 -12.86 -8.42
N ILE A 394 -9.10 -11.56 -8.28
CA ILE A 394 -10.36 -11.04 -7.72
C ILE A 394 -11.54 -11.43 -8.60
N GLY A 395 -11.40 -11.31 -9.92
CA GLY A 395 -12.42 -11.75 -10.88
C GLY A 395 -12.78 -13.22 -10.68
N GLU A 396 -11.78 -14.10 -10.68
CA GLU A 396 -11.98 -15.54 -10.44
C GLU A 396 -12.62 -15.82 -9.07
N ALA A 397 -12.16 -15.14 -8.02
CA ALA A 397 -12.70 -15.29 -6.67
C ALA A 397 -14.20 -14.92 -6.57
N LEU A 398 -14.68 -13.99 -7.39
CA LEU A 398 -16.08 -13.52 -7.36
C LEU A 398 -17.05 -14.45 -8.11
N VAL A 399 -16.59 -15.19 -9.12
CA VAL A 399 -17.43 -16.03 -10.00
C VAL A 399 -18.36 -16.98 -9.22
N PRO A 400 -17.90 -17.76 -8.23
CA PRO A 400 -18.76 -18.71 -7.52
C PRO A 400 -19.93 -18.05 -6.76
N TYR A 401 -19.76 -16.81 -6.28
CA TYR A 401 -20.78 -16.11 -5.50
C TYR A 401 -21.92 -15.61 -6.38
N TYR A 402 -21.60 -14.98 -7.51
CA TYR A 402 -22.63 -14.54 -8.45
C TYR A 402 -23.34 -15.71 -9.14
N LEU A 403 -22.62 -16.78 -9.48
CA LEU A 403 -23.24 -18.01 -9.99
C LEU A 403 -24.24 -18.60 -8.99
N ARG A 404 -23.89 -18.61 -7.70
CA ARG A 404 -24.77 -19.09 -6.63
C ARG A 404 -26.04 -18.22 -6.51
N LEU A 405 -25.92 -16.90 -6.65
CA LEU A 405 -27.08 -15.99 -6.67
C LEU A 405 -28.02 -16.30 -7.83
N LEU A 406 -27.48 -16.39 -9.06
CA LEU A 406 -28.27 -16.66 -10.26
C LEU A 406 -28.97 -18.02 -10.20
N ARG A 407 -28.27 -19.08 -9.74
CA ARG A 407 -28.84 -20.42 -9.57
C ARG A 407 -29.97 -20.47 -8.53
N ARG A 408 -30.04 -19.50 -7.62
CA ARG A 408 -31.09 -19.36 -6.61
C ARG A 408 -32.21 -18.42 -7.04
N GLY A 409 -32.25 -18.04 -8.33
CA GLY A 409 -33.31 -17.22 -8.90
C GLY A 409 -33.12 -15.71 -8.68
N TRP A 410 -31.99 -15.27 -8.11
CA TRP A 410 -31.67 -13.84 -8.07
C TRP A 410 -31.44 -13.33 -9.50
N ARG A 411 -32.08 -12.22 -9.86
CA ARG A 411 -31.86 -11.57 -11.16
C ARG A 411 -30.77 -10.52 -11.01
N LEU A 412 -29.68 -10.67 -11.77
CA LEU A 412 -28.54 -9.75 -11.76
C LEU A 412 -28.43 -9.06 -13.12
N THR A 413 -28.36 -7.73 -13.10
CA THR A 413 -28.03 -6.92 -14.28
C THR A 413 -26.52 -6.68 -14.38
N ARG A 414 -26.03 -6.40 -15.58
CA ARG A 414 -24.63 -5.99 -15.79
C ARG A 414 -24.27 -4.68 -15.06
N ASP A 415 -25.22 -3.76 -14.92
CA ASP A 415 -25.04 -2.52 -14.15
C ASP A 415 -24.81 -2.78 -12.65
N GLU A 416 -25.56 -3.71 -12.06
CA GLU A 416 -25.38 -4.09 -10.65
C GLU A 416 -24.02 -4.75 -10.44
N LEU A 417 -23.63 -5.65 -11.34
CA LEU A 417 -22.29 -6.25 -11.31
C LEU A 417 -21.19 -5.17 -11.40
N LYS A 418 -21.34 -4.23 -12.34
CA LYS A 418 -20.40 -3.11 -12.51
C LYS A 418 -20.30 -2.26 -11.24
N ARG A 419 -21.42 -1.92 -10.61
CA ARG A 419 -21.46 -1.22 -9.32
C ARG A 419 -20.71 -2.00 -8.25
N ASP A 420 -20.94 -3.30 -8.15
CA ASP A 420 -20.35 -4.13 -7.10
C ASP A 420 -18.82 -4.27 -7.29
N VAL A 421 -18.37 -4.41 -8.52
CA VAL A 421 -16.94 -4.38 -8.89
C VAL A 421 -16.32 -3.02 -8.57
N GLN A 422 -17.00 -1.91 -8.87
CA GLN A 422 -16.55 -0.56 -8.52
C GLN A 422 -16.42 -0.37 -7.01
N LEU A 423 -17.37 -0.88 -6.22
CA LEU A 423 -17.31 -0.84 -4.76
C LEU A 423 -16.05 -1.55 -4.24
N LEU A 424 -15.79 -2.78 -4.67
CA LEU A 424 -14.64 -3.57 -4.23
C LEU A 424 -13.29 -2.95 -4.64
N LEU A 425 -13.23 -2.27 -5.78
CA LEU A 425 -11.99 -1.75 -6.38
C LEU A 425 -11.78 -0.25 -6.17
N GLY A 426 -12.36 0.30 -5.09
CA GLY A 426 -12.11 1.66 -4.63
C GLY A 426 -13.34 2.41 -4.14
N GLY A 427 -14.52 2.08 -4.69
CA GLY A 427 -15.76 2.79 -4.40
C GLY A 427 -16.20 2.66 -2.94
N SER A 428 -15.96 1.51 -2.30
CA SER A 428 -16.26 1.33 -0.87
C SER A 428 -15.32 2.15 0.02
N TYR A 429 -14.09 2.40 -0.41
CA TYR A 429 -13.20 3.36 0.24
C TYR A 429 -13.78 4.78 0.12
N GLU A 430 -14.07 5.27 -1.10
CA GLU A 430 -14.63 6.61 -1.27
C GLU A 430 -15.96 6.79 -0.50
N ALA A 431 -16.84 5.78 -0.51
CA ALA A 431 -18.10 5.78 0.23
C ALA A 431 -17.88 5.83 1.76
N PHE A 432 -16.85 5.15 2.27
CA PHE A 432 -16.47 5.24 3.68
C PHE A 432 -15.87 6.61 4.04
N MET A 433 -15.05 7.17 3.15
CA MET A 433 -14.45 8.49 3.32
C MET A 433 -15.49 9.62 3.28
N ALA A 434 -16.58 9.47 2.52
CA ALA A 434 -17.64 10.48 2.38
C ALA A 434 -18.67 10.50 3.52
N ARG A 435 -18.70 9.46 4.38
CA ARG A 435 -19.53 9.42 5.59
C ARG A 435 -18.97 10.30 6.68
#